data_AF-A0AAP2DG90-F1
#
_entry.id   AF-A0AAP2DG90-F1
#
_cell.length_a   1.000
_cell.length_b   1.000
_cell.length_c   1.000
_cell.angle_alpha   90.00
_cell.angle_beta   90.00
_cell.angle_gamma   90.00
#
_symmetry.space_group_name_H-M   'P 1'
#
loop_
_entity.id
_entity.type
_entity.pdbx_description
1 polymer ?
#
loop_
_entity_poly.entity_id
_entity_poly.type
_entity_poly.pdbx_seq_one_letter_code
_entity_poly.pdbx_strand_id
1 'polypeptide(L)'
;MISVTAVTDNYILQAPLLQKHKHTLEWLSAAVLWKRELAFFQKLLDRYAPQIKEPDDRKRLEHFQNVVIYYRYELIDKLTGQLRLHEKKLAEMLETKDETKVEYFKEHEGLMNELQALSDQFAQNKSALYSFIEAFM
;
A
#
# COMPACT_ATOMS: atom_id res chain seq x y z
N MET A 1 -44.91 -18.58 5.19
CA MET A 1 -43.54 -18.96 4.78
C MET A 1 -43.12 -18.04 3.65
N ILE A 2 -42.25 -17.07 3.93
CA ILE A 2 -41.69 -16.20 2.90
C ILE A 2 -40.51 -16.96 2.31
N SER A 3 -40.55 -17.23 1.01
CA SER A 3 -39.53 -18.03 0.32
C SER A 3 -38.17 -17.35 0.44
N VAL A 4 -37.21 -18.03 1.05
CA VAL A 4 -35.83 -17.56 1.27
C VAL A 4 -35.11 -17.27 -0.07
N THR A 5 -35.64 -17.78 -1.18
CA THR A 5 -35.10 -17.57 -2.53
C THR A 5 -35.42 -16.21 -3.15
N ALA A 6 -36.40 -15.45 -2.64
CA ALA A 6 -36.68 -14.10 -3.13
C ALA A 6 -35.76 -13.02 -2.50
N VAL A 7 -35.00 -13.38 -1.47
CA VAL A 7 -34.09 -12.48 -0.74
C VAL A 7 -32.62 -12.66 -1.20
N THR A 8 -32.32 -13.72 -1.94
CA THR A 8 -30.95 -14.10 -2.32
C THR A 8 -30.40 -13.43 -3.57
N ASP A 9 -31.23 -12.86 -4.45
CA ASP A 9 -30.74 -12.23 -5.69
C ASP A 9 -29.92 -10.95 -5.43
N ASN A 10 -30.14 -10.28 -4.29
CA ASN A 10 -29.33 -9.13 -3.87
C ASN A 10 -28.03 -9.52 -3.14
N TYR A 11 -27.86 -10.77 -2.72
CA TYR A 11 -26.71 -11.21 -1.91
C TYR A 11 -25.54 -11.71 -2.75
N ILE A 12 -25.80 -12.25 -3.94
CA ILE A 12 -24.76 -12.79 -4.83
C ILE A 12 -23.91 -11.67 -5.43
N LEU A 13 -24.53 -10.52 -5.71
CA LEU A 13 -23.90 -9.36 -6.35
C LEU A 13 -23.03 -8.52 -5.37
N GLN A 14 -23.33 -8.55 -4.07
CA GLN A 14 -22.52 -7.89 -3.04
C GLN A 14 -21.20 -8.62 -2.73
N ALA A 15 -21.12 -9.94 -2.95
CA ALA A 15 -19.92 -10.70 -2.60
C ALA A 15 -18.63 -10.20 -3.31
N PRO A 16 -18.65 -9.90 -4.63
CA PRO A 16 -17.54 -9.23 -5.30
C PRO A 16 -17.15 -7.86 -4.71
N LEU A 17 -18.13 -7.04 -4.32
CA LEU A 17 -17.88 -5.73 -3.73
C LEU A 17 -17.28 -5.85 -2.32
N LEU A 18 -17.75 -6.80 -1.52
CA LEU A 18 -17.19 -7.13 -0.20
C LEU A 18 -15.75 -7.65 -0.30
N GLN A 19 -15.45 -8.45 -1.33
CA GLN A 19 -14.08 -8.91 -1.57
C GLN A 19 -13.16 -7.73 -1.90
N LYS A 20 -13.62 -6.80 -2.74
CA LYS A 20 -12.88 -5.57 -3.08
C LYS A 20 -12.66 -4.68 -1.85
N HIS A 21 -13.68 -4.49 -1.02
CA HIS A 21 -13.56 -3.80 0.28
C HIS A 21 -12.44 -4.41 1.13
N LYS A 22 -12.48 -5.73 1.32
CA LYS A 22 -11.46 -6.44 2.10
C LYS A 22 -10.05 -6.23 1.53
N HIS A 23 -9.90 -6.32 0.22
CA HIS A 23 -8.61 -6.11 -0.44
C HIS A 23 -8.09 -4.68 -0.24
N THR A 24 -8.94 -3.66 -0.35
CA THR A 24 -8.56 -2.29 -0.03
C THR A 24 -8.11 -2.14 1.43
N LEU A 25 -8.84 -2.74 2.37
CA LEU A 25 -8.49 -2.69 3.80
C LEU A 25 -7.14 -3.37 4.11
N GLU A 26 -6.83 -4.47 3.41
CA GLU A 26 -5.52 -5.14 3.51
C GLU A 26 -4.41 -4.19 3.09
N TRP A 27 -4.57 -3.48 1.97
CA TRP A 27 -3.59 -2.49 1.50
C TRP A 27 -3.48 -1.25 2.40
N LEU A 28 -4.59 -0.76 2.95
CA LEU A 28 -4.56 0.32 3.93
C LEU A 28 -3.79 -0.10 5.19
N SER A 29 -3.94 -1.35 5.62
CA SER A 29 -3.18 -1.92 6.74
C SER A 29 -1.70 -2.06 6.39
N ALA A 30 -1.38 -2.54 5.18
CA ALA A 30 -0.01 -2.64 4.68
C ALA A 30 0.68 -1.27 4.63
N ALA A 31 -0.01 -0.23 4.15
CA ALA A 31 0.51 1.14 4.11
C ALA A 31 0.88 1.66 5.51
N VAL A 32 0.08 1.35 6.54
CA VAL A 32 0.41 1.69 7.94
C VAL A 32 1.68 0.97 8.40
N LEU A 33 1.83 -0.31 8.06
CA LEU A 33 3.03 -1.08 8.38
C LEU A 33 4.26 -0.49 7.69
N TRP A 34 4.18 -0.22 6.39
CA TRP A 34 5.29 0.35 5.62
C TRP A 34 5.76 1.69 6.17
N LYS A 35 4.85 2.58 6.60
CA LYS A 35 5.25 3.84 7.26
C LYS A 35 6.07 3.62 8.53
N ARG A 36 5.72 2.60 9.33
CA ARG A 36 6.47 2.24 10.53
C ARG A 36 7.82 1.65 10.18
N GLU A 37 7.87 0.77 9.18
CA GLU A 37 9.12 0.18 8.69
C GLU A 37 10.07 1.24 8.12
N LEU A 38 9.58 2.19 7.33
CA LEU A 38 10.38 3.31 6.81
C LEU A 38 10.92 4.20 7.93
N ALA A 39 10.10 4.48 8.95
CA ALA A 39 10.57 5.22 10.12
C ALA A 39 11.65 4.46 10.89
N PHE A 40 11.57 3.13 10.94
CA PHE A 40 12.63 2.29 11.49
C PHE A 40 13.90 2.33 10.63
N PHE A 41 13.79 2.21 9.31
CA PHE A 41 14.93 2.29 8.40
C PHE A 41 15.63 3.63 8.47
N GLN A 42 14.90 4.74 8.54
CA GLN A 42 15.50 6.05 8.75
C GLN A 42 16.38 6.07 10.01
N LYS A 43 15.85 5.61 11.14
CA LYS A 43 16.62 5.54 12.40
C LYS A 43 17.85 4.65 12.29
N LEU A 44 17.75 3.57 11.51
CA LEU A 44 18.86 2.65 11.30
C LEU A 44 19.96 3.33 10.46
N LEU A 45 19.60 3.97 9.34
CA LEU A 45 20.52 4.75 8.51
C LEU A 45 21.20 5.86 9.33
N ASP A 46 20.44 6.62 10.12
CA ASP A 46 20.96 7.69 10.96
C ASP A 46 21.95 7.18 12.02
N ARG A 47 21.72 5.98 12.56
CA ARG A 47 22.61 5.35 13.55
C ARG A 47 23.97 4.96 12.97
N TYR A 48 23.99 4.43 11.74
CA TYR A 48 25.22 3.96 11.10
C TYR A 48 25.92 5.04 10.25
N ALA A 49 25.23 6.13 9.90
CA ALA A 49 25.78 7.24 9.13
C ALA A 49 27.16 7.74 9.62
N PRO A 50 27.43 7.92 10.94
CA PRO A 50 28.74 8.38 11.41
C PRO A 50 29.89 7.40 11.16
N GLN A 51 29.59 6.11 10.98
CA GLN A 51 30.58 5.04 10.79
C GLN A 51 31.00 4.93 9.32
N ILE A 52 30.16 5.44 8.40
CA ILE A 52 30.37 5.36 6.96
C ILE A 52 31.27 6.52 6.49
N LYS A 53 32.53 6.19 6.23
CA LYS A 53 33.56 7.14 5.79
C LYS A 53 33.86 7.07 4.29
N GLU A 54 33.68 5.89 3.70
CA GLU A 54 34.02 5.67 2.30
C GLU A 54 33.09 6.47 1.39
N PRO A 55 33.62 7.21 0.39
CA PRO A 55 32.80 8.10 -0.44
C PRO A 55 31.66 7.39 -1.17
N ASP A 56 31.89 6.16 -1.64
CA ASP A 56 30.86 5.42 -2.38
C ASP A 56 29.77 4.86 -1.46
N ASP A 57 30.12 4.45 -0.24
CA ASP A 57 29.12 4.05 0.76
C ASP A 57 28.30 5.24 1.25
N ARG A 58 28.88 6.45 1.31
CA ARG A 58 28.12 7.68 1.59
C ARG A 58 27.08 7.99 0.53
N LYS A 59 27.43 7.84 -0.76
CA LYS A 59 26.46 8.00 -1.85
C LYS A 59 25.32 6.98 -1.73
N ARG A 60 25.64 5.74 -1.35
CA ARG A 60 24.62 4.70 -1.11
C ARG A 60 23.72 5.04 0.08
N LEU A 61 24.29 5.52 1.18
CA LEU A 61 23.55 6.01 2.34
C LEU A 61 22.58 7.13 1.95
N GLU A 62 23.06 8.16 1.24
CA GLU A 62 22.24 9.27 0.76
C GLU A 62 21.12 8.78 -0.17
N HIS A 63 21.43 7.84 -1.07
CA HIS A 63 20.42 7.21 -1.92
C HIS A 63 19.31 6.54 -1.09
N PHE A 64 19.67 5.72 -0.09
CA PHE A 64 18.67 5.07 0.76
C PHE A 64 17.87 6.07 1.60
N GLN A 65 18.48 7.13 2.10
CA GLN A 65 17.75 8.18 2.82
C GLN A 65 16.73 8.88 1.91
N ASN A 66 17.11 9.19 0.67
CA ASN A 66 16.20 9.77 -0.33
C ASN A 66 15.05 8.83 -0.67
N VAL A 67 15.33 7.54 -0.85
CA VAL A 67 14.30 6.50 -1.07
C VAL A 67 13.34 6.46 0.12
N VAL A 68 13.85 6.44 1.36
CA VAL A 68 12.99 6.41 2.56
C VAL A 68 12.09 7.64 2.65
N ILE A 69 12.63 8.84 2.39
CA ILE A 69 11.87 10.09 2.39
C ILE A 69 10.77 10.05 1.32
N TYR A 70 11.13 9.70 0.08
CA TYR A 70 10.19 9.64 -1.05
C TYR A 70 9.03 8.69 -0.77
N TYR A 71 9.32 7.46 -0.32
CA TYR A 71 8.27 6.49 -0.02
C TYR A 71 7.37 6.96 1.12
N ARG A 72 7.96 7.52 2.18
CA ARG A 72 7.23 7.84 3.41
C ARG A 72 6.29 9.02 3.25
N TYR A 73 6.73 10.08 2.57
CA TYR A 73 6.01 11.35 2.53
C TYR A 73 5.29 11.62 1.21
N GLU A 74 5.62 10.90 0.14
CA GLU A 74 4.97 11.10 -1.16
C GLU A 74 4.16 9.88 -1.56
N LEU A 75 4.85 8.75 -1.79
CA LEU A 75 4.23 7.64 -2.51
C LEU A 75 3.17 6.91 -1.69
N ILE A 76 3.48 6.57 -0.43
CA ILE A 76 2.52 5.87 0.44
C ILE A 76 1.36 6.79 0.81
N ASP A 77 1.62 8.08 1.06
CA ASP A 77 0.56 9.04 1.39
C ASP A 77 -0.41 9.24 0.22
N LYS A 78 0.11 9.38 -1.00
CA LYS A 78 -0.69 9.45 -2.23
C LYS A 78 -1.59 8.22 -2.40
N LEU A 79 -1.03 7.02 -2.35
CA LEU A 79 -1.78 5.78 -2.55
C LEU A 79 -2.80 5.53 -1.42
N THR A 80 -2.46 5.88 -0.18
CA THR A 80 -3.40 5.83 0.95
C THR A 80 -4.59 6.76 0.69
N GLY A 81 -4.34 7.96 0.15
CA GLY A 81 -5.38 8.89 -0.27
C GLY A 81 -6.29 8.31 -1.35
N GLN A 82 -5.70 7.68 -2.38
CA GLN A 82 -6.44 7.01 -3.44
C GLN A 82 -7.30 5.85 -2.91
N LEU A 83 -6.76 5.01 -2.03
CA LEU A 83 -7.51 3.92 -1.39
C LEU A 83 -8.69 4.42 -0.57
N ARG A 84 -8.51 5.49 0.22
CA ARG A 84 -9.61 6.07 1.00
C ARG A 84 -10.71 6.66 0.12
N LEU A 85 -10.33 7.33 -0.98
CA LEU A 85 -11.30 7.83 -1.95
C LEU A 85 -12.04 6.67 -2.62
N HIS A 86 -11.33 5.59 -2.95
CA HIS A 86 -11.89 4.38 -3.53
C HIS A 86 -12.91 3.71 -2.61
N GLU A 87 -12.61 3.62 -1.30
CA GLU A 87 -13.55 3.11 -0.30
C GLU A 87 -14.79 3.99 -0.14
N LYS A 88 -14.64 5.32 -0.25
CA LYS A 88 -15.79 6.21 -0.25
C LYS A 88 -16.70 5.93 -1.45
N LYS A 89 -16.14 5.76 -2.66
CA LYS A 89 -16.91 5.39 -3.86
C LYS A 89 -17.62 4.04 -3.68
N LEU A 90 -16.95 3.07 -3.04
CA LEU A 90 -17.54 1.76 -2.73
C LEU A 90 -18.73 1.89 -1.79
N ALA A 91 -18.60 2.69 -0.72
CA ALA A 91 -19.69 2.95 0.21
C ALA A 91 -20.90 3.56 -0.50
N GLU A 92 -20.67 4.57 -1.36
CA GLU A 92 -21.73 5.19 -2.16
C GLU A 92 -22.42 4.15 -3.08
N MET A 93 -21.68 3.26 -3.72
CA MET A 93 -22.25 2.19 -4.56
C MET A 93 -23.10 1.19 -3.76
N LEU A 94 -22.66 0.83 -2.56
CA LEU A 94 -23.41 -0.06 -1.67
C LEU A 94 -24.69 0.59 -1.16
N GLU A 95 -24.66 1.90 -0.87
CA GLU A 95 -25.83 2.67 -0.47
C GLU A 95 -26.85 2.84 -1.61
N THR A 96 -26.39 3.19 -2.81
CA THR A 96 -27.26 3.40 -3.97
C THR A 96 -27.67 2.09 -4.66
N LYS A 97 -27.06 0.96 -4.29
CA LYS A 97 -27.21 -0.35 -4.95
C LYS A 97 -26.96 -0.29 -6.46
N ASP A 98 -26.10 0.63 -6.89
CA ASP A 98 -25.76 0.82 -8.29
C ASP A 98 -24.42 0.15 -8.59
N GLU A 99 -24.51 -1.12 -8.94
CA GLU A 99 -23.36 -1.97 -9.22
C GLU A 99 -22.96 -1.99 -10.71
N THR A 100 -23.65 -1.19 -11.54
CA THR A 100 -23.41 -1.13 -12.99
C THR A 100 -22.19 -0.30 -13.38
N LYS A 101 -21.53 0.34 -12.40
CA LYS A 101 -20.38 1.21 -12.60
C LYS A 101 -19.12 0.40 -12.92
N VAL A 102 -19.01 -0.05 -14.17
CA VAL A 102 -17.83 -0.77 -14.71
C VAL A 102 -16.52 0.00 -14.46
N GLU A 103 -16.58 1.33 -14.43
CA GLU A 103 -15.45 2.21 -14.13
C GLU A 103 -14.84 1.92 -12.75
N TYR A 104 -15.66 1.70 -11.72
CA TYR A 104 -15.18 1.38 -10.37
C TYR A 104 -14.35 0.09 -10.36
N PHE A 105 -14.78 -0.94 -11.09
CA PHE A 105 -14.08 -2.22 -11.15
C PHE A 105 -12.70 -2.06 -11.82
N LYS A 106 -12.62 -1.28 -12.90
CA LYS A 106 -11.36 -0.96 -13.58
C LYS A 106 -10.43 -0.12 -12.73
N GLU A 107 -10.96 0.91 -12.07
CA GLU A 107 -10.21 1.74 -11.12
C GLU A 107 -9.63 0.87 -9.98
N HIS A 108 -10.44 -0.04 -9.44
CA HIS A 108 -9.99 -0.96 -8.40
C HIS A 108 -8.81 -1.80 -8.88
N GLU A 109 -8.93 -2.49 -10.03
CA GLU A 109 -7.84 -3.31 -10.57
C GLU A 109 -6.57 -2.49 -10.83
N GLY A 110 -6.70 -1.29 -11.40
CA GLY A 110 -5.58 -0.38 -11.61
C GLY A 110 -4.88 -0.04 -10.29
N LEU A 111 -5.63 0.34 -9.26
CA LEU A 111 -5.09 0.69 -7.95
C LEU A 111 -4.40 -0.51 -7.27
N MET A 112 -4.97 -1.70 -7.37
CA MET A 112 -4.36 -2.92 -6.82
C MET A 112 -3.04 -3.27 -7.53
N ASN A 113 -2.98 -3.10 -8.85
CA ASN A 113 -1.75 -3.31 -9.62
C ASN A 113 -0.66 -2.30 -9.24
N GLU A 114 -1.02 -1.03 -9.05
CA GLU A 114 -0.09 0.00 -8.57
C GLU A 114 0.47 -0.34 -7.17
N LEU A 115 -0.40 -0.80 -6.27
CA LEU A 115 -0.01 -1.21 -4.92
C LEU A 115 0.87 -2.46 -4.90
N GLN A 116 0.57 -3.44 -5.75
CA GLN A 116 1.40 -4.62 -5.90
C GLN A 116 2.79 -4.26 -6.42
N ALA A 117 2.87 -3.45 -7.48
CA ALA A 117 4.15 -2.97 -8.00
C ALA A 117 4.95 -2.21 -6.94
N LEU A 118 4.28 -1.36 -6.15
CA LEU A 118 4.91 -0.68 -5.02
C LEU A 118 5.43 -1.69 -3.98
N SER A 119 4.63 -2.68 -3.62
CA SER A 119 5.00 -3.71 -2.64
C SER A 119 6.26 -4.46 -3.07
N ASP A 120 6.35 -4.83 -4.34
CA ASP A 120 7.51 -5.55 -4.88
C ASP A 120 8.77 -4.67 -4.84
N GLN A 121 8.65 -3.40 -5.24
CA GLN A 121 9.76 -2.43 -5.15
C GLN A 121 10.17 -2.18 -3.70
N PHE A 122 9.20 -2.06 -2.79
CA PHE A 122 9.46 -1.86 -1.37
C PHE A 122 10.23 -3.05 -0.77
N ALA A 123 9.85 -4.28 -1.11
CA ALA A 123 10.54 -5.49 -0.68
C ALA A 123 11.98 -5.55 -1.19
N GLN A 124 12.21 -5.19 -2.46
CA GLN A 124 13.56 -5.13 -3.04
C GLN A 124 14.43 -4.08 -2.36
N ASN A 125 13.91 -2.86 -2.17
CA ASN A 125 14.62 -1.77 -1.50
C ASN A 125 14.92 -2.12 -0.04
N LYS A 126 13.98 -2.75 0.66
CA LYS A 126 14.16 -3.26 2.02
C LYS A 126 15.32 -4.26 2.10
N SER A 127 15.34 -5.24 1.20
CA SER A 127 16.42 -6.23 1.13
C SER A 127 17.78 -5.56 0.89
N ALA A 128 17.86 -4.67 -0.10
CA ALA A 128 19.09 -3.95 -0.42
C ALA A 128 19.60 -3.08 0.73
N LEU A 129 18.69 -2.39 1.43
CA LEU A 129 19.02 -1.58 2.60
C LEU A 129 19.56 -2.43 3.75
N TYR A 130 18.96 -3.59 4.02
CA TYR A 130 19.46 -4.50 5.05
C TYR A 130 20.85 -5.01 4.72
N SER A 131 21.08 -5.51 3.50
CA SER A 131 22.40 -5.97 3.08
C SER A 131 23.46 -4.86 3.14
N PHE A 132 23.07 -3.62 2.84
CA PHE A 132 23.96 -2.46 2.99
C PHE A 132 24.34 -2.23 4.45
N ILE A 133 23.37 -2.25 5.37
CA ILE A 133 23.61 -1.97 6.79
C ILE A 133 24.33 -3.12 7.49
N GLU A 134 24.09 -4.37 7.09
CA GLU A 134 24.83 -5.55 7.60
C GLU A 134 26.34 -5.43 7.44
N ALA A 135 26.83 -4.73 6.41
CA ALA A 135 28.26 -4.47 6.24
C ALA A 135 28.87 -3.58 7.34
N PHE A 136 28.04 -2.89 8.13
CA PHE A 136 28.45 -1.96 9.19
C PHE A 136 27.95 -2.36 10.58
N MET A 137 27.25 -3.50 10.71
CA MET A 137 26.86 -4.09 12.00
C MET A 137 28.00 -4.90 12.61
#